data_AF-A0A518CWX9-F1
#
_entry.id   AF-A0A518CWX9-F1
#
_cell.length_a   1.000
_cell.length_b   1.000
_cell.length_c   1.000
_cell.angle_alpha   90.00
_cell.angle_beta   90.00
_cell.angle_gamma   90.00
#
_symmetry.space_group_name_H-M   'P 1'
#
loop_
_entity.id
_entity.type
_entity.pdbx_description
1 polymer ?
#
loop_
_entity_poly.entity_id
_entity_poly.type
_entity_poly.pdbx_seq_one_letter_code
_entity_poly.pdbx_strand_id
1 'polypeptide(L)'
;MITPADFWGANYYKNPPLTEAALALAEERLGVTLPPEYVDLLRVQNGGYTARFAYPMSTQTSWADDHVPFDEMAGVVVDPDHGGVHNILLSQSMAEEWELPPNQVLLAGDGHWWITLDYRGSTVPAVAWLDVETGEDIEVAPTFRDFLKGLVPASQFEDMLDETAAEGISFKWLPERIEVTIEDGPDPRREVHCLTLEQRLEPGETGWTMSKIFLPANWGVLSHGFEGQDLCLVLTDGRTFKINRDNYGDLSMAVMECYSKGIAALENAWRVHAEV
;
A
#
# COMPACT_ATOMS: atom_id res chain seq x y z
N MET A 1 -12.54 -15.83 -14.15
CA MET A 1 -13.21 -14.80 -13.34
C MET A 1 -12.71 -14.96 -11.93
N ILE A 2 -12.23 -13.88 -11.33
CA ILE A 2 -11.81 -13.85 -9.92
C ILE A 2 -13.03 -14.23 -9.08
N THR A 3 -12.86 -15.19 -8.18
CA THR A 3 -13.93 -15.56 -7.24
C THR A 3 -13.81 -14.69 -5.99
N PRO A 4 -14.90 -14.44 -5.23
CA PRO A 4 -14.81 -13.73 -3.97
C PRO A 4 -13.83 -14.35 -2.96
N ALA A 5 -13.59 -15.67 -3.04
CA ALA A 5 -12.64 -16.36 -2.18
C ALA A 5 -11.17 -16.08 -2.55
N ASP A 6 -10.90 -15.80 -3.82
CA ASP A 6 -9.55 -15.55 -4.35
C ASP A 6 -9.24 -14.05 -4.50
N PHE A 7 -10.21 -13.19 -4.20
CA PHE A 7 -10.08 -11.74 -4.38
C PHE A 7 -9.25 -11.07 -3.27
N TRP A 8 -9.33 -11.55 -2.04
CA TRP A 8 -8.72 -10.89 -0.89
C TRP A 8 -7.33 -11.45 -0.57
N GLY A 9 -6.39 -10.56 -0.26
CA GLY A 9 -5.05 -10.92 0.17
C GLY A 9 -4.90 -10.90 1.69
N ALA A 10 -5.21 -9.77 2.32
CA ALA A 10 -5.07 -9.61 3.76
C ALA A 10 -6.01 -8.57 4.39
N ASN A 11 -6.62 -8.93 5.51
CA ASN A 11 -7.34 -7.99 6.39
C ASN A 11 -6.40 -7.40 7.45
N TYR A 12 -5.44 -6.57 7.01
CA TYR A 12 -4.42 -6.00 7.91
C TYR A 12 -5.04 -5.17 9.06
N TYR A 13 -6.06 -4.38 8.74
CA TYR A 13 -6.78 -3.50 9.67
C TYR A 13 -7.80 -4.25 10.55
N LYS A 14 -7.96 -5.56 10.36
CA LYS A 14 -8.89 -6.41 11.11
C LYS A 14 -10.32 -5.86 11.08
N ASN A 15 -10.77 -5.38 9.92
CA ASN A 15 -12.11 -4.86 9.73
C ASN A 15 -13.14 -5.91 10.16
N PRO A 16 -14.17 -5.53 10.93
CA PRO A 16 -15.20 -6.46 11.35
C PRO A 16 -15.99 -6.97 10.13
N PRO A 17 -16.59 -8.17 10.19
CA PRO A 17 -17.45 -8.66 9.12
C PRO A 17 -18.55 -7.66 8.78
N LEU A 18 -18.88 -7.57 7.48
CA LEU A 18 -19.99 -6.73 7.04
C LEU A 18 -21.29 -7.21 7.71
N THR A 19 -22.04 -6.27 8.28
CA THR A 19 -23.38 -6.53 8.80
C THR A 19 -24.42 -5.85 7.91
N GLU A 20 -25.62 -6.42 7.83
CA GLU A 20 -26.71 -5.82 7.06
C GLU A 20 -27.09 -4.43 7.61
N ALA A 21 -26.94 -4.19 8.91
CA ALA A 21 -27.14 -2.88 9.51
C ALA A 21 -26.07 -1.86 9.06
N ALA A 22 -24.81 -2.27 8.98
CA ALA A 22 -23.72 -1.43 8.47
C ALA A 22 -23.90 -1.13 6.98
N LEU A 23 -24.31 -2.12 6.19
CA LEU A 23 -24.63 -1.96 4.78
C LEU A 23 -25.76 -0.94 4.57
N ALA A 24 -26.89 -1.13 5.25
CA ALA A 24 -28.03 -0.22 5.17
C ALA A 24 -27.66 1.22 5.57
N LEU A 25 -26.85 1.37 6.64
CA LEU A 25 -26.36 2.67 7.06
C LEU A 25 -25.47 3.32 6.00
N ALA A 26 -24.60 2.54 5.33
CA ALA A 26 -23.73 3.06 4.29
C ALA A 26 -24.52 3.54 3.07
N GLU A 27 -25.46 2.74 2.58
CA GLU A 27 -26.34 3.13 1.47
C GLU A 27 -27.20 4.35 1.80
N GLU A 28 -27.74 4.42 3.03
CA GLU A 28 -28.48 5.60 3.50
C GLU A 28 -27.62 6.85 3.54
N ARG A 29 -26.41 6.77 4.12
CA ARG A 29 -25.51 7.92 4.27
C ARG A 29 -24.95 8.42 2.94
N LEU A 30 -24.60 7.49 2.05
CA LEU A 30 -24.07 7.81 0.72
C LEU A 30 -25.18 8.18 -0.27
N GLY A 31 -26.45 7.86 0.04
CA GLY A 31 -27.59 8.12 -0.82
C GLY A 31 -27.59 7.28 -2.10
N VAL A 32 -26.94 6.11 -2.10
CA VAL A 32 -26.76 5.24 -3.27
C VAL A 32 -27.05 3.77 -2.94
N THR A 33 -27.33 2.97 -3.96
CA THR A 33 -27.31 1.51 -3.85
C THR A 33 -25.95 1.00 -4.30
N LEU A 34 -25.30 0.18 -3.47
CA LEU A 34 -23.99 -0.38 -3.78
C LEU A 34 -24.11 -1.54 -4.78
N PRO A 35 -23.11 -1.74 -5.67
CA PRO A 35 -23.12 -2.86 -6.59
C PRO A 35 -23.20 -4.21 -5.84
N PRO A 36 -24.07 -5.15 -6.24
CA PRO A 36 -24.19 -6.44 -5.57
C PRO A 36 -22.87 -7.21 -5.49
N GLU A 37 -22.04 -7.14 -6.53
CA GLU A 37 -20.74 -7.80 -6.57
C GLU A 37 -19.75 -7.22 -5.56
N TYR A 38 -19.82 -5.90 -5.30
CA TYR A 38 -19.03 -5.25 -4.26
C TYR A 38 -19.45 -5.75 -2.88
N VAL A 39 -20.77 -5.80 -2.62
CA VAL A 39 -21.32 -6.32 -1.36
C VAL A 39 -20.94 -7.80 -1.15
N ASP A 40 -20.98 -8.62 -2.20
CA ASP A 40 -20.60 -10.03 -2.12
C ASP A 40 -19.11 -10.22 -1.78
N LEU A 41 -18.23 -9.35 -2.28
CA LEU A 41 -16.83 -9.32 -1.86
C LEU A 41 -16.69 -8.92 -0.39
N LEU A 42 -17.40 -7.87 0.05
CA LEU A 42 -17.36 -7.39 1.44
C LEU A 42 -17.87 -8.42 2.46
N ARG A 43 -18.78 -9.31 2.05
CA ARG A 43 -19.26 -10.44 2.88
C ARG A 43 -18.17 -11.48 3.15
N VAL A 44 -17.17 -11.59 2.28
CA VAL A 44 -15.99 -12.45 2.51
C VAL A 44 -14.99 -11.74 3.41
N GLN A 45 -14.62 -10.51 3.05
CA GLN A 45 -13.75 -9.65 3.85
C GLN A 45 -14.18 -8.19 3.66
N ASN A 46 -14.39 -7.48 4.76
CA ASN A 46 -14.95 -6.13 4.72
C ASN A 46 -13.86 -5.06 4.48
N GLY A 47 -13.23 -5.10 3.30
CA GLY A 47 -12.16 -4.19 2.91
C GLY A 47 -10.75 -4.65 3.32
N GLY A 48 -9.75 -3.88 2.92
CA GLY A 48 -8.33 -4.18 3.12
C GLY A 48 -7.62 -4.53 1.81
N TYR A 49 -6.54 -5.30 1.90
CA TYR A 49 -5.72 -5.63 0.73
C TYR A 49 -6.36 -6.72 -0.12
N THR A 50 -6.42 -6.48 -1.43
CA THR A 50 -6.78 -7.48 -2.43
C THR A 50 -5.62 -8.46 -2.63
N ALA A 51 -5.80 -9.47 -3.48
CA ALA A 51 -4.74 -10.38 -3.90
C ALA A 51 -3.75 -9.74 -4.90
N ARG A 52 -3.60 -8.40 -4.87
CA ARG A 52 -2.81 -7.56 -5.78
C ARG A 52 -3.27 -7.65 -7.23
N PHE A 53 -4.20 -6.78 -7.58
CA PHE A 53 -4.74 -6.69 -8.93
C PHE A 53 -4.40 -5.36 -9.59
N ALA A 54 -4.39 -5.37 -10.91
CA ALA A 54 -4.38 -4.19 -11.74
C ALA A 54 -5.50 -4.30 -12.78
N TYR A 55 -5.92 -3.15 -13.30
CA TYR A 55 -6.86 -3.09 -14.41
C TYR A 55 -6.14 -2.58 -15.66
N PRO A 56 -6.07 -3.38 -16.75
CA PRO A 56 -5.46 -2.95 -18.00
C PRO A 56 -6.23 -1.79 -18.63
N MET A 57 -5.50 -0.77 -19.09
CA MET A 57 -6.02 0.43 -19.71
C MET A 57 -5.49 0.57 -21.14
N SER A 58 -6.34 1.10 -22.04
CA SER A 58 -5.93 1.50 -23.39
C SER A 58 -5.57 2.99 -23.49
N THR A 59 -5.85 3.73 -22.42
CA THR A 59 -5.55 5.14 -22.26
C THR A 59 -4.51 5.25 -21.16
N GLN A 60 -3.40 5.94 -21.43
CA GLN A 60 -2.39 6.27 -20.43
C GLN A 60 -2.99 7.13 -19.33
N THR A 61 -2.58 6.86 -18.09
CA THR A 61 -2.92 7.66 -16.90
C THR A 61 -1.64 8.22 -16.27
N SER A 62 -1.81 9.05 -15.24
CA SER A 62 -0.71 9.53 -14.39
C SER A 62 0.06 8.40 -13.68
N TRP A 63 -0.60 7.25 -13.47
CA TRP A 63 -0.01 6.08 -12.81
C TRP A 63 0.90 5.27 -13.73
N ALA A 64 0.39 4.88 -14.90
CA ALA A 64 1.13 4.08 -15.87
C ALA A 64 0.58 4.24 -17.29
N ASP A 65 1.38 3.80 -18.27
CA ASP A 65 1.01 3.87 -19.69
C ASP A 65 -0.18 2.96 -20.05
N ASP A 66 -0.38 1.86 -19.31
CA ASP A 66 -1.24 0.75 -19.74
C ASP A 66 -2.08 0.09 -18.63
N HIS A 67 -2.08 0.62 -17.40
CA HIS A 67 -2.89 0.07 -16.31
C HIS A 67 -3.12 1.05 -15.16
N VAL A 68 -4.07 0.70 -14.28
CA VAL A 68 -4.29 1.33 -12.98
C VAL A 68 -4.26 0.28 -11.85
N PRO A 69 -3.80 0.65 -10.63
CA PRO A 69 -3.65 -0.28 -9.53
C PRO A 69 -4.98 -0.58 -8.84
N PHE A 70 -5.09 -1.76 -8.23
CA PHE A 70 -6.23 -2.16 -7.39
C PHE A 70 -5.80 -3.15 -6.30
N ASP A 71 -4.80 -2.76 -5.51
CA ASP A 71 -4.18 -3.56 -4.45
C ASP A 71 -4.95 -3.55 -3.14
N GLU A 72 -5.94 -2.67 -3.03
CA GLU A 72 -6.80 -2.52 -1.88
C GLU A 72 -8.22 -2.19 -2.30
N MET A 73 -9.15 -2.43 -1.39
CA MET A 73 -10.52 -2.01 -1.56
C MET A 73 -11.09 -1.59 -0.20
N ALA A 74 -11.74 -0.44 -0.18
CA ALA A 74 -12.40 0.13 0.98
C ALA A 74 -13.49 -0.81 1.47
N GLY A 75 -13.68 -0.83 2.79
CA GLY A 75 -14.77 -1.56 3.43
C GLY A 75 -15.91 -0.64 3.86
N VAL A 76 -16.82 -1.21 4.64
CA VAL A 76 -17.86 -0.48 5.38
C VAL A 76 -17.64 -0.70 6.87
N VAL A 77 -17.00 0.26 7.53
CA VAL A 77 -16.73 0.18 8.98
C VAL A 77 -17.42 1.33 9.68
N VAL A 78 -18.40 1.03 10.53
CA VAL A 78 -19.23 2.06 11.19
C VAL A 78 -18.63 2.61 12.47
N ASP A 79 -17.67 1.87 13.06
CA ASP A 79 -16.98 2.27 14.28
C ASP A 79 -15.95 3.38 13.95
N PRO A 80 -16.15 4.61 14.44
CA PRO A 80 -15.24 5.72 14.17
C PRO A 80 -13.87 5.56 14.85
N ASP A 81 -13.77 4.71 15.89
CA ASP A 81 -12.52 4.46 16.60
C ASP A 81 -11.72 3.30 15.98
N HIS A 82 -12.29 2.65 14.95
CA HIS A 82 -11.61 1.56 14.24
C HIS A 82 -10.49 2.12 13.35
N GLY A 83 -9.26 1.78 13.69
CA GLY A 83 -8.08 2.21 12.92
C GLY A 83 -8.00 1.54 11.55
N GLY A 84 -8.18 2.32 10.48
CA GLY A 84 -7.98 1.93 9.08
C GLY A 84 -8.50 3.04 8.16
N VAL A 85 -7.73 3.41 7.14
CA VAL A 85 -7.98 4.63 6.33
C VAL A 85 -8.84 4.40 5.08
N HIS A 86 -9.18 3.15 4.72
CA HIS A 86 -9.96 2.84 3.52
C HIS A 86 -11.39 2.39 3.87
N ASN A 87 -12.29 3.36 3.99
CA ASN A 87 -13.70 3.16 4.36
C ASN A 87 -14.60 4.05 3.51
N ILE A 88 -15.58 3.46 2.83
CA ILE A 88 -16.44 4.21 1.91
C ILE A 88 -17.29 5.27 2.62
N LEU A 89 -17.50 5.16 3.93
CA LEU A 89 -18.21 6.20 4.70
C LEU A 89 -17.47 7.53 4.74
N LEU A 90 -16.18 7.56 4.38
CA LEU A 90 -15.37 8.77 4.26
C LEU A 90 -15.47 9.41 2.86
N SER A 91 -16.15 8.76 1.90
CA SER A 91 -16.16 9.20 0.50
C SER A 91 -16.61 10.64 0.34
N GLN A 92 -17.68 11.06 1.03
CA GLN A 92 -18.19 12.43 0.91
C GLN A 92 -17.18 13.45 1.44
N SER A 93 -16.64 13.23 2.64
CA SER A 93 -15.66 14.15 3.22
C SER A 93 -14.37 14.22 2.41
N MET A 94 -13.92 13.09 1.86
CA MET A 94 -12.74 13.05 0.99
C MET A 94 -13.01 13.74 -0.36
N ALA A 95 -14.18 13.51 -0.95
CA ALA A 95 -14.56 14.20 -2.18
C ALA A 95 -14.64 15.72 -1.99
N GLU A 96 -15.12 16.18 -0.84
CA GLU A 96 -15.14 17.61 -0.49
C GLU A 96 -13.72 18.16 -0.23
N GLU A 97 -12.87 17.43 0.50
CA GLU A 97 -11.50 17.84 0.84
C GLU A 97 -10.60 17.93 -0.39
N TRP A 98 -10.74 16.99 -1.33
CA TRP A 98 -9.93 16.87 -2.53
C TRP A 98 -10.61 17.46 -3.78
N GLU A 99 -11.73 18.18 -3.60
CA GLU A 99 -12.50 18.81 -4.68
C GLU A 99 -12.86 17.85 -5.84
N LEU A 100 -13.12 16.58 -5.52
CA LEU A 100 -13.47 15.56 -6.49
C LEU A 100 -14.83 15.87 -7.15
N PRO A 101 -15.11 15.30 -8.33
CA PRO A 101 -16.46 15.35 -8.89
C PRO A 101 -17.51 14.88 -7.87
N PRO A 102 -18.77 15.36 -7.95
CA PRO A 102 -19.81 14.96 -7.00
C PRO A 102 -20.19 13.48 -7.19
N ASN A 103 -20.86 12.89 -6.19
CA ASN A 103 -21.45 11.55 -6.22
C ASN A 103 -20.43 10.41 -6.46
N GLN A 104 -19.28 10.48 -5.79
CA GLN A 104 -18.25 9.44 -5.82
C GLN A 104 -18.32 8.57 -4.57
N VAL A 105 -18.13 7.26 -4.73
CA VAL A 105 -17.87 6.34 -3.62
C VAL A 105 -16.46 5.77 -3.80
N LEU A 106 -15.54 6.16 -2.92
CA LEU A 106 -14.11 5.93 -3.09
C LEU A 106 -13.76 4.50 -2.68
N LEU A 107 -13.27 3.70 -3.63
CA LEU A 107 -12.94 2.29 -3.42
C LEU A 107 -11.48 2.09 -3.05
N ALA A 108 -10.56 2.85 -3.64
CA ALA A 108 -9.12 2.77 -3.37
C ALA A 108 -8.47 4.12 -3.69
N GLY A 109 -7.34 4.41 -3.05
CA GLY A 109 -6.63 5.67 -3.26
C GLY A 109 -5.94 6.17 -2.00
N ASP A 110 -4.99 7.09 -2.21
CA ASP A 110 -4.11 7.63 -1.16
C ASP A 110 -4.27 9.14 -0.92
N GLY A 111 -5.19 9.79 -1.64
CA GLY A 111 -5.40 11.24 -1.63
C GLY A 111 -5.02 11.92 -2.94
N HIS A 112 -4.01 11.42 -3.66
CA HIS A 112 -3.59 12.00 -4.95
C HIS A 112 -4.42 11.44 -6.11
N TRP A 113 -4.76 10.16 -6.03
CA TRP A 113 -5.57 9.45 -7.01
C TRP A 113 -6.64 8.58 -6.33
N TRP A 114 -7.68 8.24 -7.09
CA TRP A 114 -8.80 7.42 -6.62
C TRP A 114 -9.31 6.48 -7.71
N ILE A 115 -9.56 5.23 -7.33
CA ILE A 115 -10.52 4.36 -8.01
C ILE A 115 -11.86 4.50 -7.31
N THR A 116 -12.91 4.83 -8.05
CA THR A 116 -14.22 5.17 -7.45
C THR A 116 -15.39 4.60 -8.23
N LEU A 117 -16.50 4.33 -7.52
CA LEU A 117 -17.81 4.17 -8.13
C LEU A 117 -18.41 5.55 -8.42
N ASP A 118 -18.56 5.86 -9.71
CA ASP A 118 -19.07 7.14 -10.18
C ASP A 118 -20.59 7.06 -10.43
N TYR A 119 -21.35 7.76 -9.59
CA TYR A 119 -22.81 7.85 -9.66
C TYR A 119 -23.33 9.13 -10.34
N ARG A 120 -22.48 9.93 -10.99
CA ARG A 120 -22.92 11.18 -11.65
C ARG A 120 -23.96 10.94 -12.74
N GLY A 121 -23.84 9.85 -13.49
CA GLY A 121 -24.68 9.57 -14.66
C GLY A 121 -25.81 8.56 -14.44
N SER A 122 -25.76 7.73 -13.38
CA SER A 122 -26.63 6.56 -13.24
C SER A 122 -26.66 6.02 -11.81
N THR A 123 -27.71 5.28 -11.44
CA THR A 123 -27.78 4.51 -10.19
C THR A 123 -26.99 3.20 -10.26
N VAL A 124 -26.62 2.76 -11.46
CA VAL A 124 -25.61 1.72 -11.68
C VAL A 124 -24.30 2.45 -12.00
N PRO A 125 -23.33 2.49 -11.08
CA PRO A 125 -22.15 3.32 -11.22
C PRO A 125 -21.16 2.71 -12.20
N ALA A 126 -20.47 3.59 -12.94
CA ALA A 126 -19.23 3.23 -13.62
C ALA A 126 -18.09 3.15 -12.58
N VAL A 127 -16.97 2.53 -12.96
CA VAL A 127 -15.71 2.65 -12.22
C VAL A 127 -14.86 3.69 -12.92
N ALA A 128 -14.37 4.68 -12.18
CA ALA A 128 -13.55 5.76 -12.70
C ALA A 128 -12.19 5.84 -11.98
N TRP A 129 -11.20 6.33 -12.73
CA TRP A 129 -9.91 6.78 -12.24
C TRP A 129 -9.95 8.30 -12.15
N LEU A 130 -9.65 8.83 -10.98
CA LEU A 130 -9.50 10.25 -10.73
C LEU A 130 -8.08 10.51 -10.26
N ASP A 131 -7.43 11.53 -10.79
CA ASP A 131 -6.15 12.02 -10.28
C ASP A 131 -6.24 13.54 -10.08
N VAL A 132 -6.06 13.97 -8.84
CA VAL A 132 -6.27 15.36 -8.42
C VAL A 132 -5.14 16.25 -8.92
N GLU A 133 -3.91 15.73 -8.97
CA GLU A 133 -2.72 16.51 -9.35
C GLU A 133 -2.70 16.83 -10.83
N THR A 134 -3.12 15.88 -11.65
CA THR A 134 -3.15 15.98 -13.12
C THR A 134 -4.53 16.40 -13.65
N GLY A 135 -5.57 16.29 -12.84
CA GLY A 135 -6.96 16.59 -13.22
C GLY A 135 -7.58 15.51 -14.10
N GLU A 136 -7.09 14.27 -14.04
CA GLU A 136 -7.65 13.15 -14.78
C GLU A 136 -9.01 12.73 -14.21
N ASP A 137 -9.94 12.45 -15.12
CA ASP A 137 -11.28 11.92 -14.85
C ASP A 137 -11.63 10.97 -15.98
N ILE A 138 -11.33 9.68 -15.78
CA ILE A 138 -11.31 8.66 -16.83
C ILE A 138 -12.19 7.49 -16.41
N GLU A 139 -13.16 7.12 -17.25
CA GLU A 139 -13.93 5.89 -17.07
C GLU A 139 -13.02 4.67 -17.30
N VAL A 140 -12.91 3.81 -16.28
CA VAL A 140 -12.11 2.57 -16.30
C VAL A 140 -12.98 1.40 -16.77
N ALA A 141 -14.22 1.33 -16.28
CA ALA A 141 -15.18 0.31 -16.68
C ALA A 141 -16.62 0.81 -16.54
N PRO A 142 -17.56 0.34 -17.39
CA PRO A 142 -18.94 0.82 -17.37
C PRO A 142 -19.75 0.36 -16.15
N THR A 143 -19.30 -0.72 -15.48
CA THR A 143 -19.89 -1.20 -14.23
C THR A 143 -18.82 -1.84 -13.35
N PHE A 144 -19.09 -1.93 -12.04
CA PHE A 144 -18.20 -2.68 -11.13
C PHE A 144 -18.06 -4.17 -11.52
N ARG A 145 -19.11 -4.78 -12.06
CA ARG A 145 -19.04 -6.15 -12.59
C ARG A 145 -18.04 -6.27 -13.74
N ASP A 146 -18.04 -5.31 -14.66
CA ASP A 146 -17.12 -5.32 -15.80
C ASP A 146 -15.69 -4.99 -15.38
N PHE A 147 -15.54 -4.11 -14.39
CA PHE A 147 -14.26 -3.88 -13.72
C PHE A 147 -13.66 -5.19 -13.17
N LEU A 148 -14.43 -5.93 -12.36
CA LEU A 148 -13.98 -7.22 -11.80
C LEU A 148 -13.63 -8.28 -12.86
N LYS A 149 -14.27 -8.26 -14.03
CA LYS A 149 -13.92 -9.17 -15.13
C LYS A 149 -12.61 -8.80 -15.81
N GLY A 150 -12.27 -7.52 -15.84
CA GLY A 150 -11.06 -7.00 -16.48
C GLY A 150 -9.82 -7.02 -15.57
N LEU A 151 -10.00 -7.17 -14.26
CA LEU A 151 -8.87 -7.29 -13.32
C LEU A 151 -7.96 -8.48 -13.67
N VAL A 152 -6.66 -8.21 -13.67
CA VAL A 152 -5.58 -9.19 -13.82
C VAL A 152 -4.61 -9.10 -12.64
N PRO A 153 -3.82 -10.14 -12.34
CA PRO A 153 -2.75 -10.03 -11.34
C PRO A 153 -1.81 -8.87 -11.66
N ALA A 154 -1.50 -8.03 -10.67
CA ALA A 154 -0.60 -6.88 -10.84
C ALA A 154 0.78 -7.28 -11.36
N SER A 155 1.23 -8.51 -11.05
CA SER A 155 2.50 -9.07 -11.52
C SER A 155 2.67 -9.07 -13.05
N GLN A 156 1.58 -8.99 -13.83
CA GLN A 156 1.66 -8.86 -15.28
C GLN A 156 2.31 -7.54 -15.74
N PHE A 157 2.27 -6.52 -14.88
CA PHE A 157 2.85 -5.20 -15.11
C PHE A 157 4.14 -4.98 -14.30
N GLU A 158 4.33 -5.71 -13.19
CA GLU A 158 5.57 -5.69 -12.40
C GLU A 158 6.77 -6.24 -13.22
N ASP A 159 6.53 -7.19 -14.12
CA ASP A 159 7.54 -7.73 -15.04
C ASP A 159 7.93 -6.76 -16.18
N MET A 160 7.20 -5.64 -16.33
CA MET A 160 7.47 -4.57 -17.31
C MET A 160 8.14 -3.33 -16.70
N LEU A 161 8.62 -3.42 -15.45
CA LEU A 161 9.71 -2.55 -15.02
C LEU A 161 10.94 -2.91 -15.87
N ASP A 162 11.02 -2.21 -17.00
CA ASP A 162 12.05 -2.28 -17.99
C ASP A 162 13.42 -2.44 -17.31
N GLU A 163 14.12 -3.55 -17.58
CA GLU A 163 15.53 -3.72 -17.19
C GLU A 163 16.38 -2.53 -17.70
N THR A 164 15.88 -1.73 -18.67
CA THR A 164 16.51 -0.50 -19.13
C THR A 164 16.21 0.76 -18.28
N ALA A 165 15.15 0.79 -17.45
CA ALA A 165 14.95 1.85 -16.44
C ALA A 165 15.90 1.69 -15.24
N ALA A 166 16.36 0.46 -14.98
CA ALA A 166 17.42 0.19 -14.02
C ALA A 166 18.81 0.73 -14.46
N GLU A 167 19.00 1.08 -15.74
CA GLU A 167 20.24 1.73 -16.20
C GLU A 167 20.33 3.23 -15.85
N GLY A 168 19.29 3.81 -15.21
CA GLY A 168 19.27 5.22 -14.80
C GLY A 168 19.06 5.49 -13.30
N ILE A 169 18.44 4.57 -12.56
CA ILE A 169 18.32 4.69 -11.09
C ILE A 169 19.57 4.07 -10.48
N SER A 170 20.63 4.88 -10.38
CA SER A 170 21.74 4.55 -9.50
C SER A 170 21.17 4.42 -8.08
N PHE A 171 21.03 3.20 -7.56
CA PHE A 171 20.85 2.96 -6.13
C PHE A 171 22.04 3.59 -5.39
N LYS A 172 21.89 4.86 -5.01
CA LYS A 172 22.90 5.60 -4.28
C LYS A 172 22.80 5.15 -2.83
N TRP A 173 23.86 4.48 -2.39
CA TRP A 173 24.15 4.24 -0.99
C TRP A 173 25.27 5.22 -0.63
N LEU A 174 24.92 6.30 0.06
CA LEU A 174 25.85 7.37 0.43
C LEU A 174 25.97 7.45 1.95
N PRO A 175 26.78 6.60 2.61
CA PRO A 175 26.96 6.56 4.05
C PRO A 175 27.12 7.92 4.73
N GLU A 176 27.88 8.82 4.10
CA GLU A 176 28.15 10.17 4.61
C GLU A 176 26.95 11.12 4.54
N ARG A 177 25.87 10.73 3.86
CA ARG A 177 24.62 11.48 3.69
C ARG A 177 23.40 10.77 4.25
N ILE A 178 23.59 9.58 4.82
CA ILE A 178 22.53 8.81 5.46
C ILE A 178 22.55 9.11 6.95
N GLU A 179 21.47 9.70 7.43
CA GLU A 179 21.15 9.79 8.85
C GLU A 179 20.39 8.54 9.27
N VAL A 180 20.77 7.97 10.40
CA VAL A 180 20.21 6.71 10.91
C VAL A 180 19.55 7.00 12.24
N THR A 181 18.24 6.75 12.32
CA THR A 181 17.48 6.82 13.56
C THR A 181 16.83 5.47 13.85
N ILE A 182 16.61 5.22 15.14
CA ILE A 182 15.83 4.07 15.60
C ILE A 182 14.63 4.63 16.31
N GLU A 183 13.46 4.30 15.78
CA GLU A 183 12.18 4.81 16.26
C GLU A 183 11.29 3.64 16.64
N ASP A 184 10.39 3.85 17.59
CA ASP A 184 9.29 2.92 17.78
C ASP A 184 8.39 3.00 16.53
N GLY A 185 8.11 1.84 15.94
CA GLY A 185 7.32 1.73 14.73
C GLY A 185 5.93 2.35 14.91
N PRO A 186 5.27 2.73 13.80
CA PRO A 186 4.02 3.49 13.83
C PRO A 186 2.83 2.73 14.45
N ASP A 187 2.96 1.42 14.71
CA ASP A 187 1.94 0.61 15.35
C ASP A 187 2.27 0.35 16.84
N PRO A 188 1.71 1.14 17.78
CA PRO A 188 1.91 0.94 19.21
C PRO A 188 1.37 -0.39 19.75
N ARG A 189 0.68 -1.20 18.92
CA ARG A 189 0.15 -2.52 19.30
C ARG A 189 1.10 -3.68 19.01
N ARG A 190 2.21 -3.45 18.31
CA ARG A 190 3.13 -4.51 17.87
C ARG A 190 4.57 -4.39 18.39
N GLU A 191 4.88 -3.35 19.17
CA GLU A 191 6.20 -3.12 19.79
C GLU A 191 7.39 -3.32 18.83
N VAL A 192 7.25 -2.96 17.55
CA VAL A 192 8.30 -3.17 16.55
C VAL A 192 9.16 -1.91 16.46
N HIS A 193 10.47 -2.01 16.66
CA HIS A 193 11.38 -0.90 16.40
C HIS A 193 11.64 -0.78 14.89
N CYS A 194 11.90 0.42 14.39
CA CYS A 194 12.21 0.70 13.00
C CYS A 194 13.59 1.34 12.90
N LEU A 195 14.44 0.79 12.03
CA LEU A 195 15.66 1.46 11.58
C LEU A 195 15.28 2.37 10.42
N THR A 196 15.26 3.67 10.65
CA THR A 196 14.98 4.67 9.62
C THR A 196 16.31 5.19 9.07
N LEU A 197 16.43 5.17 7.73
CA LEU A 197 17.53 5.74 6.99
C LEU A 197 17.02 6.95 6.22
N GLU A 198 17.53 8.14 6.50
CA GLU A 198 17.21 9.35 5.74
C GLU A 198 18.44 9.79 4.94
N GLN A 199 18.34 9.72 3.61
CA GLN A 199 19.43 10.06 2.70
C GLN A 199 19.21 11.43 2.08
N ARG A 200 20.20 12.32 2.25
CA ARG A 200 20.23 13.61 1.55
C ARG A 200 20.73 13.45 0.11
N LEU A 201 19.91 13.90 -0.84
CA LEU A 201 20.24 13.98 -2.26
C LEU A 201 20.43 15.44 -2.68
N GLU A 202 21.41 15.70 -3.55
CA GLU A 202 21.65 17.00 -4.16
C GLU A 202 20.78 17.20 -5.42
N PRO A 203 20.56 18.45 -5.88
CA PRO A 203 19.80 18.72 -7.10
C PRO A 203 20.34 17.95 -8.31
N GLY A 204 19.47 17.17 -8.96
CA GLY A 204 19.82 16.33 -10.11
C GLY A 204 20.33 14.92 -9.75
N GLU A 205 20.43 14.58 -8.46
CA GLU A 205 20.62 13.20 -8.02
C GLU A 205 19.27 12.47 -7.92
N THR A 206 19.25 11.23 -8.40
CA THR A 206 18.12 10.30 -8.29
C THR A 206 18.42 9.24 -7.23
N GLY A 207 17.40 8.75 -6.53
CA GLY A 207 17.53 7.74 -5.48
C GLY A 207 16.43 7.84 -4.43
N TRP A 208 16.47 6.96 -3.43
CA TRP A 208 15.59 7.04 -2.26
C TRP A 208 16.08 8.13 -1.28
N THR A 209 15.14 8.80 -0.61
CA THR A 209 15.39 9.82 0.42
C THR A 209 15.06 9.34 1.83
N MET A 210 14.17 8.36 1.96
CA MET A 210 13.84 7.71 3.22
C MET A 210 13.64 6.22 3.01
N SER A 211 14.14 5.41 3.94
CA SER A 211 13.89 3.98 4.02
C SER A 211 13.61 3.56 5.46
N LYS A 212 12.73 2.58 5.63
CA LYS A 212 12.33 2.04 6.93
C LYS A 212 12.50 0.54 6.92
N ILE A 213 13.35 0.01 7.80
CA ILE A 213 13.60 -1.42 7.94
C ILE A 213 13.14 -1.84 9.33
N PHE A 214 12.12 -2.70 9.38
CA PHE A 214 11.59 -3.21 10.65
C PHE A 214 12.59 -4.12 11.37
N LEU A 215 12.79 -3.84 12.66
CA LEU A 215 13.58 -4.66 13.57
C LEU A 215 12.64 -5.56 14.39
N PRO A 216 13.03 -6.81 14.68
CA PRO A 216 12.30 -7.65 15.62
C PRO A 216 12.08 -6.96 16.97
N ALA A 217 10.85 -7.01 17.49
CA ALA A 217 10.43 -6.32 18.73
C ALA A 217 11.27 -6.67 19.97
N ASN A 218 11.85 -7.87 19.98
CA ASN A 218 12.69 -8.36 21.07
C ASN A 218 14.16 -7.88 20.97
N TRP A 219 14.53 -7.12 19.96
CA TRP A 219 15.91 -6.66 19.76
C TRP A 219 16.16 -5.33 20.44
N GLY A 220 17.10 -5.33 21.40
CA GLY A 220 17.72 -4.11 21.86
C GLY A 220 18.89 -3.75 20.97
N VAL A 221 18.91 -2.54 20.41
CA VAL A 221 20.08 -2.04 19.68
C VAL A 221 21.04 -1.37 20.67
N LEU A 222 22.26 -1.87 20.73
CA LEU A 222 23.33 -1.33 21.57
C LEU A 222 23.99 -0.12 20.91
N SER A 223 24.28 -0.22 19.61
CA SER A 223 24.86 0.86 18.82
C SER A 223 24.60 0.66 17.33
N HIS A 224 24.59 1.76 16.59
CA HIS A 224 24.61 1.75 15.13
C HIS A 224 25.62 2.78 14.61
N GLY A 225 26.15 2.55 13.41
CA GLY A 225 27.05 3.50 12.77
C GLY A 225 27.69 2.96 11.51
N PHE A 226 28.19 3.86 10.66
CA PHE A 226 28.86 3.46 9.44
C PHE A 226 30.35 3.15 9.68
N GLU A 227 30.77 1.99 9.19
CA GLU A 227 32.17 1.59 9.01
C GLU A 227 32.46 1.53 7.51
N GLY A 228 32.89 2.67 6.95
CA GLY A 228 33.11 2.79 5.51
C GLY A 228 31.80 2.74 4.74
N GLN A 229 31.53 1.63 4.06
CA GLN A 229 30.30 1.41 3.28
C GLN A 229 29.26 0.59 4.04
N ASP A 230 29.61 0.01 5.18
CA ASP A 230 28.70 -0.83 5.96
C ASP A 230 28.05 0.00 7.07
N LEU A 231 26.73 0.05 7.11
CA LEU A 231 26.00 0.39 8.32
C LEU A 231 26.03 -0.83 9.25
N CYS A 232 26.78 -0.71 10.33
CA CYS A 232 26.89 -1.72 11.38
C CYS A 232 25.79 -1.49 12.43
N LEU A 233 25.05 -2.54 12.75
CA LEU A 233 24.06 -2.59 13.81
C LEU A 233 24.50 -3.64 14.83
N VAL A 234 24.79 -3.21 16.06
CA VAL A 234 25.19 -4.10 17.15
C VAL A 234 24.03 -4.23 18.13
N LEU A 235 23.60 -5.46 18.39
CA LEU A 235 22.54 -5.75 19.34
C LEU A 235 23.08 -5.88 20.78
N THR A 236 22.21 -5.74 21.76
CA THR A 236 22.54 -5.88 23.19
C THR A 236 22.96 -7.30 23.57
N ASP A 237 22.61 -8.30 22.76
CA ASP A 237 23.05 -9.70 22.93
C ASP A 237 24.39 -10.03 22.24
N GLY A 238 25.01 -9.03 21.59
CA GLY A 238 26.31 -9.15 20.94
C GLY A 238 26.26 -9.57 19.48
N ARG A 239 25.10 -9.89 18.91
CA ARG A 239 24.96 -10.10 17.47
C ARG A 239 25.24 -8.81 16.70
N THR A 240 25.84 -8.94 15.52
CA THR A 240 26.18 -7.81 14.65
C THR A 240 25.59 -8.06 13.27
N PHE A 241 24.95 -7.02 12.74
CA PHE A 241 24.41 -7.00 11.39
C PHE A 241 25.07 -5.88 10.60
N LYS A 242 25.27 -6.12 9.30
CA LYS A 242 25.81 -5.14 8.36
C LYS A 242 24.86 -4.94 7.20
N ILE A 243 24.57 -3.68 6.92
CA ILE A 243 23.77 -3.26 5.78
C ILE A 243 24.66 -2.41 4.87
N ASN A 244 24.71 -2.72 3.59
CA ASN A 244 25.43 -1.94 2.60
C ASN A 244 24.67 -1.95 1.28
N ARG A 245 25.27 -1.33 0.26
CA ARG A 245 24.69 -1.25 -1.09
C ARG A 245 24.25 -2.61 -1.64
N ASP A 246 24.99 -3.67 -1.34
CA ASP A 246 24.82 -4.97 -2.00
C ASP A 246 23.68 -5.79 -1.38
N ASN A 247 23.39 -5.60 -0.08
CA ASN A 247 22.36 -6.38 0.62
C ASN A 247 21.14 -5.58 1.09
N TYR A 248 21.20 -4.25 1.07
CA TYR A 248 20.12 -3.38 1.54
C TYR A 248 18.80 -3.68 0.84
N GLY A 249 18.81 -3.82 -0.49
CA GLY A 249 17.60 -4.07 -1.28
C GLY A 249 16.93 -5.39 -0.90
N ASP A 250 17.71 -6.48 -0.88
CA ASP A 250 17.24 -7.81 -0.52
C ASP A 250 16.73 -7.86 0.93
N LEU A 251 17.44 -7.23 1.87
CA LEU A 251 17.01 -7.13 3.26
C LEU A 251 15.68 -6.37 3.39
N SER A 252 15.57 -5.22 2.72
CA SER A 252 14.36 -4.38 2.77
C SER A 252 13.13 -5.17 2.26
N MET A 253 13.27 -5.85 1.12
CA MET A 253 12.21 -6.69 0.55
C MET A 253 11.85 -7.87 1.48
N ALA A 254 12.85 -8.61 1.97
CA ALA A 254 12.63 -9.76 2.84
C ALA A 254 11.94 -9.37 4.15
N VAL A 255 12.32 -8.22 4.73
CA VAL A 255 11.70 -7.68 5.95
C VAL A 255 10.24 -7.28 5.70
N MET A 256 9.94 -6.62 4.58
CA MET A 256 8.56 -6.26 4.21
C MET A 256 7.66 -7.49 4.05
N GLU A 257 8.15 -8.54 3.38
CA GLU A 257 7.41 -9.80 3.23
C GLU A 257 7.21 -10.56 4.55
N CYS A 258 8.12 -10.39 5.50
CA CYS A 258 8.11 -11.09 6.78
C CYS A 258 7.39 -10.33 7.89
N TYR A 259 7.13 -9.03 7.71
CA TYR A 259 6.53 -8.16 8.71
C TYR A 259 5.20 -8.69 9.26
N SER A 260 4.33 -9.25 8.41
CA SER A 260 3.04 -9.84 8.81
C SER A 260 3.15 -11.27 9.35
N LYS A 261 4.31 -11.93 9.18
CA LYS A 261 4.54 -13.35 9.52
C LYS A 261 5.12 -13.55 10.93
N GLY A 262 5.39 -12.48 11.66
CA GLY A 262 5.80 -12.49 13.06
C GLY A 262 7.31 -12.42 13.31
N ILE A 263 7.69 -12.31 14.59
CA ILE A 263 9.07 -12.04 15.03
C ILE A 263 10.10 -13.02 14.45
N ALA A 264 9.81 -14.33 14.48
CA ALA A 264 10.75 -15.33 13.98
C ALA A 264 11.03 -15.21 12.47
N ALA A 265 10.05 -14.77 11.68
CA ALA A 265 10.23 -14.55 10.25
C ALA A 265 11.12 -13.31 10.00
N LEU A 266 10.89 -12.23 10.76
CA LEU A 266 11.73 -11.04 10.73
C LEU A 266 13.18 -11.34 11.14
N GLU A 267 13.39 -12.08 12.24
CA GLU A 267 14.73 -12.49 12.66
C GLU A 267 15.45 -13.31 11.59
N ASN A 268 14.72 -14.22 10.91
CA ASN A 268 15.30 -15.00 9.83
C ASN A 268 15.69 -14.14 8.62
N ALA A 269 14.87 -13.15 8.24
CA ALA A 269 15.20 -12.22 7.17
C ALA A 269 16.51 -11.47 7.46
N TRP A 270 16.64 -10.90 8.66
CA TRP A 270 17.87 -10.22 9.07
C TRP A 270 19.09 -11.15 9.10
N ARG A 271 18.94 -12.38 9.61
CA ARG A 271 20.02 -13.37 9.59
C ARG A 271 20.51 -13.70 8.19
N VAL A 272 19.59 -13.95 7.26
CA VAL A 272 19.93 -14.39 5.90
C VAL A 272 20.62 -13.28 5.12
N HIS A 273 20.18 -12.03 5.30
CA HIS A 273 20.59 -10.93 4.43
C HIS A 273 21.63 -9.98 5.05
N ALA A 274 21.81 -9.97 6.38
CA ALA A 274 22.63 -8.95 7.04
C ALA A 274 23.52 -9.44 8.19
N GLU A 275 23.42 -10.69 8.68
CA GLU A 275 24.27 -11.17 9.78
C GLU A 275 25.73 -11.41 9.33
N VAL A 276 26.68 -11.13 10.22
CA VAL A 276 28.14 -11.21 9.99
C VAL A 276 28.77 -12.36 10.74
#